data_AF-A0A848LD54-F1
#
_entry.id   AF-A0A848LD54-F1
#
_cell.length_a   1.000
_cell.length_b   1.000
_cell.length_c   1.000
_cell.angle_alpha   90.00
_cell.angle_beta   90.00
_cell.angle_gamma   90.00
#
_symmetry.space_group_name_H-M   'P 1'
#
loop_
_entity.id
_entity.type
_entity.pdbx_description
1 polymer ?
#
loop_
_entity_poly.entity_id
_entity_poly.type
_entity_poly.pdbx_seq_one_letter_code
_entity_poly.pdbx_strand_id
1 'polypeptide(L)'
;MKYAAAFTLFTVLLGFLALRLGGAWLLLLWPAASFSLVALAYGGVGPRLLGKQPDGRMRPWAVLVLLPYLLFTWATWHLARVLSREPAHAEVVPGVLVGRRLLSGELPAGVGTVLDLTAEFIEPAGIRRAARYVSLPILDASTLPVGRVAPVLRELATLPGPVYVHCAQGHGRTGMIAAALLVARGDAPDAKTALALIQRVRPGVRVSPAQAHALDELAEALGVPVSGGTAPTLGGVTTR
;
A
#
# COMPACT_ATOMS: atom_id res chain seq x y z
N MET A 1 -1.24 -10.19 13.81
CA MET A 1 -1.87 -11.31 14.57
C MET A 1 -3.39 -11.40 14.39
N LYS A 2 -4.18 -10.34 14.67
CA LYS A 2 -5.66 -10.40 14.60
C LYS A 2 -6.20 -10.91 13.24
N TYR A 3 -5.75 -10.33 12.12
CA TYR A 3 -6.20 -10.75 10.79
C TYR A 3 -5.78 -12.17 10.43
N ALA A 4 -4.55 -12.56 10.75
CA ALA A 4 -4.08 -13.94 10.53
C ALA A 4 -4.99 -14.94 11.26
N ALA A 5 -5.29 -14.71 12.53
CA ALA A 5 -6.19 -15.57 13.30
C ALA A 5 -7.61 -15.62 12.72
N ALA A 6 -8.17 -14.47 12.31
CA ALA A 6 -9.50 -14.41 11.70
C ALA A 6 -9.58 -15.21 10.38
N PHE A 7 -8.60 -15.02 9.49
CA PHE A 7 -8.55 -15.77 8.22
C PHE A 7 -8.25 -17.25 8.42
N THR A 8 -7.46 -17.62 9.44
CA THR A 8 -7.28 -19.03 9.85
C THR A 8 -8.61 -19.63 10.31
N LEU A 9 -9.40 -18.91 11.11
CA LEU A 9 -10.71 -19.37 11.56
C LEU A 9 -11.66 -19.60 10.36
N PHE A 10 -11.73 -18.66 9.42
CA PHE A 10 -12.53 -18.84 8.20
C PHE A 10 -12.04 -20.03 7.37
N THR A 11 -10.73 -20.22 7.26
CA THR A 11 -10.12 -21.37 6.57
C THR A 11 -10.60 -22.69 7.18
N VAL A 12 -10.46 -22.83 8.50
CA VAL A 12 -10.82 -24.05 9.23
C VAL A 12 -12.32 -24.31 9.16
N LEU A 13 -13.15 -23.28 9.37
CA LEU A 13 -14.60 -23.42 9.34
C LEU A 13 -15.11 -23.84 7.95
N LEU A 14 -14.66 -23.17 6.90
CA LEU A 14 -15.08 -23.49 5.53
C LEU A 14 -14.56 -24.85 5.08
N GLY A 15 -13.32 -25.19 5.43
CA GLY A 15 -12.75 -26.52 5.17
C GLY A 15 -13.54 -27.62 5.90
N PHE A 16 -13.88 -27.40 7.17
CA PHE A 16 -14.69 -28.34 7.95
C PHE A 16 -16.08 -28.53 7.33
N LEU A 17 -16.79 -27.44 7.00
CA LEU A 17 -18.11 -27.53 6.36
C LEU A 17 -18.05 -28.23 5.00
N ALA A 18 -17.02 -27.95 4.19
CA ALA A 18 -16.83 -28.60 2.89
C ALA A 18 -16.73 -30.13 3.03
N LEU A 19 -15.90 -30.60 3.96
CA LEU A 19 -15.64 -32.02 4.18
C LEU A 19 -16.81 -32.74 4.87
N ARG A 20 -17.54 -32.05 5.76
CA ARG A 20 -18.67 -32.64 6.48
C ARG A 20 -19.93 -32.78 5.64
N LEU A 21 -20.20 -31.83 4.75
CA LEU A 21 -21.42 -31.81 3.93
C LEU A 21 -21.22 -32.48 2.56
N GLY A 22 -19.99 -32.51 2.04
CA GLY A 22 -19.65 -33.18 0.78
C GLY A 22 -20.40 -32.64 -0.45
N GLY A 23 -20.35 -33.37 -1.56
CA GLY A 23 -21.04 -33.01 -2.81
C GLY A 23 -20.70 -31.59 -3.28
N ALA A 24 -21.72 -30.77 -3.50
CA ALA A 24 -21.56 -29.38 -3.93
C ALA A 24 -20.81 -28.50 -2.90
N TRP A 25 -20.84 -28.86 -1.61
CA TRP A 25 -20.15 -28.10 -0.55
C TRP A 25 -18.63 -28.18 -0.63
N LEU A 26 -18.07 -29.12 -1.41
CA LEU A 26 -16.63 -29.14 -1.71
C LEU A 26 -16.16 -27.85 -2.42
N LEU A 27 -17.07 -27.09 -3.04
CA LEU A 27 -16.77 -25.76 -3.58
C LEU A 27 -16.24 -24.79 -2.50
N LEU A 28 -16.59 -24.99 -1.22
CA LEU A 28 -16.06 -24.19 -0.10
C LEU A 28 -14.55 -24.39 0.14
N LEU A 29 -13.92 -25.42 -0.45
CA LEU A 29 -12.46 -25.56 -0.40
C LEU A 29 -11.74 -24.42 -1.13
N TRP A 30 -12.37 -23.81 -2.14
CA TRP A 30 -11.79 -22.68 -2.85
C TRP A 30 -11.67 -21.41 -1.99
N PRO A 31 -12.74 -20.91 -1.34
CA PRO A 31 -12.60 -19.82 -0.37
C PRO A 31 -11.75 -20.20 0.84
N ALA A 32 -11.75 -21.48 1.28
CA ALA A 32 -10.84 -21.92 2.32
C ALA A 32 -9.36 -21.77 1.90
N ALA A 33 -9.00 -22.19 0.68
CA ALA A 33 -7.66 -22.00 0.11
C ALA A 33 -7.32 -20.51 -0.09
N SER A 34 -8.29 -19.70 -0.51
CA SER A 34 -8.12 -18.25 -0.60
C SER A 34 -7.76 -17.65 0.76
N PHE A 35 -8.51 -17.97 1.80
CA PHE A 35 -8.28 -17.41 3.14
C PHE A 35 -7.04 -17.98 3.82
N SER A 36 -6.62 -19.21 3.49
CA SER A 36 -5.38 -19.77 4.02
C SER A 36 -4.16 -18.99 3.52
N LEU A 37 -4.12 -18.64 2.22
CA LEU A 37 -3.07 -17.77 1.68
C LEU A 37 -3.09 -16.38 2.31
N VAL A 38 -4.27 -15.80 2.52
CA VAL A 38 -4.38 -14.49 3.20
C VAL A 38 -3.91 -14.58 4.65
N ALA A 39 -4.25 -15.66 5.36
CA ALA A 39 -3.77 -15.91 6.72
C ALA A 39 -2.24 -16.00 6.77
N LEU A 40 -1.62 -16.71 5.83
CA LEU A 40 -0.15 -16.79 5.69
C LEU A 40 0.48 -15.42 5.37
N ALA A 41 -0.17 -14.63 4.50
CA ALA A 41 0.30 -13.28 4.18
C ALA A 41 0.35 -12.41 5.45
N TYR A 42 -0.73 -12.40 6.23
CA TYR A 42 -0.81 -11.71 7.53
C TYR A 42 0.00 -12.37 8.66
N GLY A 43 0.40 -13.62 8.47
CA GLY A 43 1.19 -14.43 9.41
C GLY A 43 2.70 -14.22 9.29
N GLY A 44 3.18 -13.47 8.29
CA GLY A 44 4.59 -13.07 8.17
C GLY A 44 5.19 -13.26 6.79
N VAL A 45 4.53 -14.00 5.88
CA VAL A 45 5.01 -14.13 4.48
C VAL A 45 4.93 -12.79 3.74
N GLY A 46 3.95 -11.96 4.12
CA GLY A 46 3.81 -10.60 3.64
C GLY A 46 3.04 -10.47 2.33
N PRO A 47 2.94 -9.23 1.80
CA PRO A 47 2.02 -8.88 0.70
C PRO A 47 2.36 -9.52 -0.64
N ARG A 48 3.57 -10.06 -0.81
CA ARG A 48 3.99 -10.74 -2.05
C ARG A 48 3.10 -11.94 -2.38
N LEU A 49 2.50 -12.57 -1.37
CA LEU A 49 1.62 -13.71 -1.54
C LEU A 49 0.32 -13.36 -2.27
N LEU A 50 -0.11 -12.09 -2.23
CA LEU A 50 -1.27 -11.61 -2.98
C LEU A 50 -0.95 -11.46 -4.48
N GLY A 51 0.33 -11.50 -4.87
CA GLY A 51 0.73 -11.56 -6.29
C GLY A 51 0.57 -10.23 -7.04
N LYS A 52 0.48 -9.10 -6.33
CA LYS A 52 0.57 -7.76 -6.93
C LYS A 52 1.94 -7.55 -7.58
N GLN A 53 1.93 -7.02 -8.81
CA GLN A 53 3.10 -6.80 -9.65
C GLN A 53 3.48 -5.31 -9.69
N PRO A 54 4.75 -4.98 -10.02
CA PRO A 54 5.21 -3.59 -10.10
C PRO A 54 4.43 -2.71 -11.08
N ASP A 55 3.82 -3.31 -12.10
CA ASP A 55 3.01 -2.62 -13.12
C ASP A 55 1.55 -2.42 -12.70
N GLY A 56 1.18 -2.80 -11.48
CA GLY A 56 -0.14 -2.64 -10.88
C GLY A 56 -1.12 -3.77 -11.18
N ARG A 57 -0.73 -4.75 -11.98
CA ARG A 57 -1.52 -5.97 -12.22
C ARG A 57 -1.31 -6.97 -11.10
N MET A 58 -2.10 -8.05 -11.12
CA MET A 58 -1.90 -9.21 -10.26
C MET A 58 -1.59 -10.44 -11.12
N ARG A 59 -0.85 -11.39 -10.55
CA ARG A 59 -0.55 -12.67 -11.23
C ARG A 59 -1.85 -13.45 -11.47
N PRO A 60 -2.10 -14.00 -12.67
CA PRO A 60 -3.37 -14.68 -12.98
C PRO A 60 -3.69 -15.84 -12.03
N TRP A 61 -2.68 -16.65 -11.67
CA TRP A 61 -2.87 -17.73 -10.71
C TRP A 61 -3.27 -17.20 -9.32
N ALA A 62 -2.70 -16.07 -8.90
CA ALA A 62 -3.01 -15.46 -7.61
C ALA A 62 -4.44 -14.93 -7.61
N VAL A 63 -4.88 -14.31 -8.72
CA VAL A 63 -6.28 -13.88 -8.90
C VAL A 63 -7.22 -15.07 -8.83
N LEU A 64 -6.91 -16.19 -9.50
CA LEU A 64 -7.77 -17.37 -9.49
C LEU A 64 -7.91 -17.96 -8.08
N VAL A 65 -6.80 -18.17 -7.36
CA VAL A 65 -6.85 -18.78 -6.02
C VAL A 65 -7.45 -17.81 -5.00
N LEU A 66 -7.12 -16.53 -5.08
CA LEU A 66 -7.57 -15.50 -4.14
C LEU A 66 -8.92 -14.88 -4.51
N LEU A 67 -9.56 -15.29 -5.61
CA LEU A 67 -10.77 -14.64 -6.12
C LEU A 67 -11.86 -14.47 -5.05
N PRO A 68 -12.14 -15.45 -4.16
CA PRO A 68 -13.13 -15.27 -3.11
C PRO A 68 -12.81 -14.09 -2.16
N TYR A 69 -11.54 -13.97 -1.73
CA TYR A 69 -11.08 -12.85 -0.91
C TYR A 69 -11.08 -11.52 -1.69
N LEU A 70 -10.64 -11.54 -2.96
CA LEU A 70 -10.58 -10.35 -3.80
C LEU A 70 -11.97 -9.81 -4.10
N LEU A 71 -12.95 -10.65 -4.41
CA LEU A 71 -14.32 -10.23 -4.62
C LEU A 71 -14.90 -9.58 -3.37
N PHE A 72 -14.67 -10.17 -2.19
CA PHE A 72 -15.09 -9.56 -0.93
C PHE A 72 -14.44 -8.18 -0.73
N THR A 73 -13.13 -8.08 -0.95
CA THR A 73 -12.37 -6.83 -0.79
C THR A 73 -12.78 -5.76 -1.82
N TRP A 74 -13.07 -6.15 -3.06
CA TRP A 74 -13.51 -5.24 -4.11
C TRP A 74 -14.94 -4.78 -3.89
N ALA A 75 -15.84 -5.66 -3.47
CA ALA A 75 -17.21 -5.33 -3.13
C ALA A 75 -17.28 -4.35 -1.95
N THR A 76 -16.55 -4.65 -0.87
CA THR A 76 -16.47 -3.78 0.31
C THR A 76 -15.89 -2.41 -0.03
N TRP A 77 -14.86 -2.34 -0.87
CA TRP A 77 -14.34 -1.06 -1.37
C TRP A 77 -15.36 -0.31 -2.24
N HIS A 78 -16.02 -0.98 -3.17
CA HIS A 78 -17.03 -0.34 -4.02
C HIS A 78 -18.18 0.22 -3.19
N LEU A 79 -18.64 -0.53 -2.18
CA LEU A 79 -19.67 -0.09 -1.24
C LEU A 79 -19.18 1.13 -0.43
N ALA A 80 -18.00 1.03 0.20
CA ALA A 80 -17.42 2.14 0.96
C ALA A 80 -17.25 3.40 0.11
N ARG A 81 -16.83 3.25 -1.15
CA ARG A 81 -16.70 4.36 -2.10
C ARG A 81 -18.04 5.03 -2.41
N VAL A 82 -19.11 4.26 -2.62
CA VAL A 82 -20.44 4.79 -2.96
C VAL A 82 -21.09 5.46 -1.74
N LEU A 83 -20.86 4.92 -0.55
CA LEU A 83 -21.40 5.47 0.70
C LEU A 83 -20.59 6.64 1.26
N SER A 84 -19.30 6.73 0.93
CA SER A 84 -18.42 7.78 1.41
C SER A 84 -18.77 9.13 0.81
N ARG A 85 -18.76 10.16 1.66
CA ARG A 85 -18.86 11.57 1.26
C ARG A 85 -17.50 12.26 1.15
N GLU A 86 -16.42 11.54 1.44
CA GLU A 86 -15.07 12.08 1.32
C GLU A 86 -14.68 12.25 -0.15
N PRO A 87 -13.94 13.32 -0.50
CA PRO A 87 -13.43 13.48 -1.85
C PRO A 87 -12.51 12.31 -2.23
N ALA A 88 -12.48 11.97 -3.53
CA ALA A 88 -11.68 10.87 -4.05
C ALA A 88 -10.19 11.07 -3.79
N HIS A 89 -9.73 12.31 -3.93
CA HIS A 89 -8.38 12.78 -3.64
C HIS A 89 -8.44 14.19 -3.05
N ALA A 90 -7.39 14.58 -2.33
CA ALA A 90 -7.19 15.94 -1.85
C ALA A 90 -5.70 16.28 -1.90
N GLU A 91 -5.37 17.52 -2.25
CA GLU A 91 -4.00 18.03 -2.19
C GLU A 91 -3.69 18.46 -0.76
N VAL A 92 -2.55 17.98 -0.23
CA VAL A 92 -2.12 18.26 1.15
C VAL A 92 -1.21 19.49 1.18
N VAL A 93 -0.23 19.49 0.28
CA VAL A 93 0.70 20.58 -0.02
C VAL A 93 0.91 20.60 -1.53
N PRO A 94 1.42 21.69 -2.12
CA PRO A 94 1.68 21.77 -3.56
C PRO A 94 2.44 20.54 -4.09
N GLY A 95 1.78 19.77 -4.95
CA GLY A 95 2.35 18.58 -5.59
C GLY A 95 2.31 17.28 -4.77
N VAL A 96 1.60 17.22 -3.64
CA VAL A 96 1.32 15.95 -2.93
C VAL A 96 -0.18 15.79 -2.74
N LEU A 97 -0.74 14.80 -3.41
CA LEU A 97 -2.15 14.44 -3.34
C LEU A 97 -2.31 13.10 -2.63
N VAL A 98 -3.36 12.97 -1.82
CA VAL A 98 -3.70 11.74 -1.10
C VAL A 98 -5.14 11.34 -1.36
N GLY A 99 -5.46 10.05 -1.36
CA GLY A 99 -6.84 9.62 -1.55
C GLY A 99 -7.08 8.12 -1.48
N ARG A 100 -8.34 7.75 -1.77
CA ARG A 100 -8.77 6.36 -1.96
C ARG A 100 -8.28 5.84 -3.31
N ARG A 101 -8.34 4.53 -3.54
CA ARG A 101 -8.12 4.00 -4.89
C ARG A 101 -9.07 4.69 -5.88
N LEU A 102 -8.56 5.02 -7.06
CA LEU A 102 -9.30 5.74 -8.09
C LEU A 102 -9.89 4.79 -9.14
N LEU A 103 -10.95 5.24 -9.80
CA LEU A 103 -11.36 4.67 -11.07
C LEU A 103 -10.47 5.18 -12.20
N SER A 104 -10.54 4.49 -13.35
CA SER A 104 -9.67 4.78 -14.51
C SER A 104 -9.70 6.21 -15.05
N GLY A 105 -10.75 6.99 -14.78
CA GLY A 105 -10.90 8.38 -15.23
C GLY A 105 -10.88 9.41 -14.11
N GLU A 106 -10.57 9.00 -12.87
CA GLU A 106 -10.57 9.90 -11.70
C GLU A 106 -9.18 10.47 -11.37
N LEU A 107 -8.14 10.11 -12.13
CA LEU A 107 -6.79 10.65 -11.89
C LEU A 107 -6.79 12.16 -12.19
N PRO A 108 -6.38 13.01 -11.24
CA PRO A 108 -6.37 14.46 -11.46
C PRO A 108 -5.43 14.85 -12.60
N ALA A 109 -5.84 15.86 -13.38
CA ALA A 109 -4.98 16.43 -14.42
C ALA A 109 -3.66 16.93 -13.81
N GLY A 110 -2.56 16.68 -14.52
CA GLY A 110 -1.22 17.08 -14.08
C GLY A 110 -0.53 16.10 -13.13
N VAL A 111 -1.23 15.09 -12.58
CA VAL A 111 -0.57 14.03 -11.78
C VAL A 111 0.24 13.12 -12.69
N GLY A 112 1.56 13.26 -12.62
CA GLY A 112 2.51 12.43 -13.38
C GLY A 112 2.90 11.15 -12.64
N THR A 113 2.84 11.16 -11.31
CA THR A 113 3.34 10.06 -10.47
C THR A 113 2.27 9.49 -9.56
N VAL A 114 2.11 8.17 -9.54
CA VAL A 114 1.17 7.45 -8.66
C VAL A 114 1.93 6.45 -7.79
N LEU A 115 1.72 6.54 -6.48
CA LEU A 115 2.17 5.57 -5.49
C LEU A 115 0.97 4.76 -4.96
N ASP A 116 0.87 3.51 -5.42
CA ASP A 116 -0.16 2.55 -5.04
C ASP A 116 0.33 1.67 -3.88
N LEU A 117 -0.34 1.79 -2.73
CA LEU A 117 -0.01 1.05 -1.51
C LEU A 117 -0.79 -0.26 -1.36
N THR A 118 -1.65 -0.60 -2.32
CA THR A 118 -2.52 -1.77 -2.23
C THR A 118 -1.82 -3.05 -2.67
N ALA A 119 -1.98 -4.11 -1.89
CA ALA A 119 -1.60 -5.46 -2.27
C ALA A 119 -2.78 -6.24 -2.88
N GLU A 120 -3.99 -5.77 -2.61
CA GLU A 120 -5.26 -6.49 -2.77
C GLU A 120 -6.10 -6.03 -3.97
N PHE A 121 -5.62 -5.06 -4.74
CA PHE A 121 -6.32 -4.53 -5.92
C PHE A 121 -5.49 -4.65 -7.20
N ILE A 122 -6.15 -4.96 -8.30
CA ILE A 122 -5.62 -4.70 -9.65
C ILE A 122 -5.87 -3.22 -9.94
N GLU A 123 -4.83 -2.49 -10.35
CA GLU A 123 -4.98 -1.07 -10.61
C GLU A 123 -5.62 -0.83 -12.00
N PRO A 124 -6.54 0.15 -12.19
CA PRO A 124 -7.15 0.41 -13.48
C PRO A 124 -6.11 0.89 -14.50
N ALA A 125 -6.35 0.56 -15.77
CA ALA A 125 -5.40 0.89 -16.83
C ALA A 125 -5.13 2.40 -16.96
N GLY A 126 -6.11 3.28 -16.72
CA GLY A 126 -5.89 4.73 -16.73
C GLY A 126 -4.95 5.22 -15.65
N ILE A 127 -4.92 4.57 -14.49
CA ILE A 127 -4.01 4.91 -13.39
C ILE A 127 -2.61 4.34 -13.66
N ARG A 128 -2.52 3.09 -14.13
CA ARG A 128 -1.24 2.43 -14.47
C ARG A 128 -0.47 3.12 -15.60
N ARG A 129 -1.14 3.97 -16.37
CA ARG A 129 -0.56 4.77 -17.48
C ARG A 129 -0.01 6.12 -17.03
N ALA A 130 -0.04 6.45 -15.73
CA ALA A 130 0.70 7.59 -15.21
C ALA A 130 2.17 7.52 -15.67
N ALA A 131 2.80 8.67 -15.89
CA ALA A 131 4.19 8.73 -16.38
C ALA A 131 5.14 7.93 -15.48
N ARG A 132 4.87 7.94 -14.16
CA ARG A 132 5.52 7.09 -13.18
C ARG A 132 4.48 6.39 -12.31
N TYR A 133 4.32 5.08 -12.47
CA TYR A 133 3.54 4.25 -11.57
C TYR A 133 4.46 3.45 -10.67
N VAL A 134 4.26 3.54 -9.35
CA VAL A 134 5.03 2.82 -8.33
C VAL A 134 4.06 1.99 -7.48
N SER A 135 4.20 0.67 -7.55
CA SER A 135 3.52 -0.22 -6.62
C SER A 135 4.40 -0.51 -5.41
N LEU A 136 3.91 -0.17 -4.22
CA LEU A 136 4.50 -0.50 -2.93
C LEU A 136 3.48 -1.27 -2.10
N PRO A 137 3.27 -2.58 -2.36
CA PRO A 137 2.17 -3.33 -1.77
C PRO A 137 2.29 -3.43 -0.24
N ILE A 138 1.32 -2.91 0.49
CA ILE A 138 1.19 -3.04 1.95
C ILE A 138 -0.13 -3.74 2.26
N LEU A 139 -0.09 -4.81 3.06
CA LEU A 139 -1.30 -5.45 3.57
C LEU A 139 -2.13 -4.44 4.38
N ASP A 140 -3.45 -4.57 4.32
CA ASP A 140 -4.31 -3.62 5.01
C ASP A 140 -4.07 -3.63 6.53
N ALA A 141 -4.09 -2.44 7.14
CA ALA A 141 -3.74 -2.18 8.54
C ALA A 141 -2.32 -2.65 8.96
N SER A 142 -1.43 -2.94 8.01
CA SER A 142 -0.03 -3.33 8.25
C SER A 142 0.96 -2.25 7.80
N THR A 143 2.25 -2.59 7.85
CA THR A 143 3.40 -1.74 7.51
C THR A 143 4.42 -2.53 6.68
N LEU A 144 5.45 -1.86 6.18
CA LEU A 144 6.62 -2.47 5.56
C LEU A 144 7.89 -2.02 6.31
N PRO A 145 8.98 -2.80 6.27
CA PRO A 145 10.25 -2.39 6.87
C PRO A 145 10.76 -1.08 6.27
N VAL A 146 11.36 -0.21 7.10
CA VAL A 146 11.92 1.08 6.69
C VAL A 146 12.84 0.97 5.47
N GLY A 147 13.73 -0.02 5.45
CA GLY A 147 14.65 -0.25 4.34
C GLY A 147 13.99 -0.58 2.99
N ARG A 148 12.70 -0.94 2.98
CA ARG A 148 11.90 -1.16 1.77
C ARG A 148 11.15 0.09 1.31
N VAL A 149 10.83 0.99 2.24
CA VAL A 149 9.99 2.17 2.00
C VAL A 149 10.82 3.42 1.81
N ALA A 150 11.80 3.67 2.67
CA ALA A 150 12.59 4.90 2.65
C ALA A 150 13.29 5.18 1.31
N PRO A 151 13.90 4.19 0.61
CA PRO A 151 14.50 4.45 -0.71
C PRO A 151 13.47 4.93 -1.74
N VAL A 152 12.27 4.35 -1.73
CA VAL A 152 11.17 4.74 -2.63
C VAL A 152 10.74 6.18 -2.32
N LEU A 153 10.59 6.53 -1.04
CA LEU A 153 10.18 7.88 -0.65
C LEU A 153 11.24 8.94 -0.95
N ARG A 154 12.54 8.62 -0.80
CA ARG A 154 13.62 9.52 -1.22
C ARG A 154 13.62 9.76 -2.74
N GLU A 155 13.42 8.72 -3.53
CA GLU A 155 13.26 8.87 -4.99
C GLU A 155 12.08 9.79 -5.31
N LEU A 156 10.90 9.47 -4.78
CA LEU A 156 9.66 10.23 -5.02
C LEU A 156 9.74 11.68 -4.54
N ALA A 157 10.46 11.95 -3.45
CA ALA A 157 10.66 13.31 -2.93
C ALA A 157 11.43 14.22 -3.89
N THR A 158 12.22 13.65 -4.79
CA THR A 158 13.03 14.39 -5.78
C THR A 158 12.40 14.48 -7.16
N LEU A 159 11.30 13.77 -7.39
CA LEU A 159 10.64 13.77 -8.70
C LEU A 159 9.94 15.11 -8.94
N PRO A 160 10.02 15.66 -10.17
CA PRO A 160 9.26 16.83 -10.52
C PRO A 160 7.76 16.48 -10.69
N GLY A 161 6.92 17.43 -10.32
CA GLY A 161 5.49 17.37 -10.53
C GLY A 161 4.69 16.63 -9.44
N PRO A 162 3.35 16.62 -9.54
CA PRO A 162 2.49 16.09 -8.50
C PRO A 162 2.57 14.57 -8.34
N VAL A 163 2.67 14.14 -7.08
CA VAL A 163 2.63 12.72 -6.65
C VAL A 163 1.30 12.43 -5.99
N TYR A 164 0.62 11.38 -6.45
CA TYR A 164 -0.60 10.87 -5.86
C TYR A 164 -0.34 9.60 -5.05
N VAL A 165 -0.59 9.65 -3.73
CA VAL A 165 -0.42 8.52 -2.81
C VAL A 165 -1.78 7.96 -2.42
N HIS A 166 -2.01 6.67 -2.64
CA HIS A 166 -3.29 6.06 -2.29
C HIS A 166 -3.18 4.64 -1.72
N CYS A 167 -4.20 4.24 -0.99
CA CYS A 167 -4.48 2.85 -0.64
C CYS A 167 -5.92 2.53 -1.06
N ALA A 168 -6.61 1.59 -0.41
CA ALA A 168 -8.01 1.31 -0.72
C ALA A 168 -8.92 2.52 -0.44
N GLN A 169 -8.92 3.01 0.81
CA GLN A 169 -9.82 4.08 1.28
C GLN A 169 -9.13 5.44 1.49
N GLY A 170 -7.80 5.48 1.42
CA GLY A 170 -7.05 6.72 1.63
C GLY A 170 -6.85 7.11 3.08
N HIS A 171 -6.86 6.14 4.00
CA HIS A 171 -6.71 6.40 5.45
C HIS A 171 -5.38 5.86 5.98
N GLY A 172 -5.34 4.85 6.86
CA GLY A 172 -4.14 4.47 7.61
C GLY A 172 -2.86 4.30 6.79
N ARG A 173 -2.85 3.45 5.75
CA ARG A 173 -1.68 3.25 4.86
C ARG A 173 -1.28 4.54 4.14
N THR A 174 -2.25 5.25 3.57
CA THR A 174 -2.03 6.51 2.86
C THR A 174 -1.48 7.59 3.78
N GLY A 175 -2.08 7.79 4.95
CA GLY A 175 -1.65 8.79 5.92
C GLY A 175 -0.24 8.52 6.41
N MET A 176 0.08 7.27 6.75
CA MET A 176 1.43 6.86 7.15
C MET A 176 2.46 7.17 6.05
N ILE A 177 2.25 6.70 4.83
CA ILE A 177 3.25 6.85 3.76
C ILE A 177 3.33 8.28 3.23
N ALA A 178 2.19 8.98 3.10
CA ALA A 178 2.18 10.38 2.70
C ALA A 178 2.84 11.26 3.75
N ALA A 179 2.64 11.02 5.05
CA ALA A 179 3.32 11.77 6.10
C ALA A 179 4.84 11.60 6.01
N ALA A 180 5.31 10.36 5.82
CA ALA A 180 6.74 10.09 5.61
C ALA A 180 7.27 10.77 4.34
N LEU A 181 6.50 10.83 3.25
CA LEU A 181 6.86 11.53 2.02
C LEU A 181 6.99 13.05 2.26
N LEU A 182 6.10 13.66 3.05
CA LEU A 182 6.17 15.08 3.38
C LEU A 182 7.45 15.42 4.17
N VAL A 183 7.84 14.55 5.12
CA VAL A 183 9.12 14.70 5.83
C VAL A 183 10.30 14.57 4.86
N ALA A 184 10.28 13.56 3.98
CA ALA A 184 11.34 13.37 2.99
C ALA A 184 11.50 14.54 2.00
N ARG A 185 10.39 15.22 1.68
CA ARG A 185 10.37 16.43 0.82
C ARG A 185 10.76 17.71 1.56
N GLY A 186 10.83 17.68 2.90
CA GLY A 186 11.02 18.89 3.72
C GLY A 186 9.76 19.75 3.86
N ASP A 187 8.58 19.26 3.44
CA ASP A 187 7.30 19.95 3.57
C ASP A 187 6.77 19.94 5.02
N ALA A 188 7.31 19.04 5.86
CA ALA A 188 7.02 18.97 7.28
C ALA A 188 8.28 18.59 8.09
N PRO A 189 8.49 19.18 9.27
CA PRO A 189 9.68 18.91 10.08
C PRO A 189 9.65 17.54 10.77
N ASP A 190 8.46 16.98 11.00
CA ASP A 190 8.28 15.72 11.71
C ASP A 190 6.99 14.99 11.30
N ALA A 191 6.90 13.72 11.71
CA ALA A 191 5.75 12.84 11.47
C ALA A 191 4.42 13.44 11.98
N LYS A 192 4.45 14.08 13.15
CA LYS A 192 3.27 14.64 13.80
C LYS A 192 2.68 15.79 12.98
N THR A 193 3.54 16.72 12.56
CA THR A 193 3.17 17.87 11.74
C THR A 193 2.67 17.41 10.36
N ALA A 194 3.36 16.44 9.75
CA ALA A 194 2.96 15.86 8.48
C ALA A 194 1.56 15.22 8.54
N LEU A 195 1.27 14.41 9.58
CA LEU A 195 -0.06 13.83 9.79
C LEU A 195 -1.12 14.92 10.01
N ALA A 196 -0.82 15.96 10.78
CA ALA A 196 -1.74 17.05 11.01
C ALA A 196 -2.12 17.79 9.71
N LEU A 197 -1.16 18.01 8.80
CA LEU A 197 -1.43 18.58 7.48
C LEU A 197 -2.38 17.70 6.66
N ILE A 198 -2.14 16.39 6.62
CA ILE A 198 -2.99 15.43 5.92
C ILE A 198 -4.41 15.41 6.51
N GLN A 199 -4.52 15.41 7.84
CA GLN A 199 -5.81 15.34 8.53
C GLN A 199 -6.68 16.59 8.31
N ARG A 200 -6.08 17.76 8.02
CA ARG A 200 -6.84 18.97 7.66
C ARG A 200 -7.65 18.78 6.39
N VAL A 201 -7.10 18.09 5.39
CA VAL A 201 -7.77 17.86 4.10
C VAL A 201 -8.49 16.52 4.02
N ARG A 202 -8.13 15.56 4.89
CA ARG A 202 -8.74 14.23 4.96
C ARG A 202 -8.91 13.75 6.42
N PRO A 203 -9.95 14.22 7.14
CA PRO A 203 -10.14 13.94 8.57
C PRO A 203 -10.31 12.46 8.94
N GLY A 204 -10.69 11.61 7.97
CA GLY A 204 -10.78 10.15 8.16
C GLY A 204 -9.43 9.46 8.34
N VAL A 205 -8.30 10.14 8.09
CA VAL A 205 -6.97 9.57 8.25
C VAL A 205 -6.67 9.29 9.73
N ARG A 206 -6.60 7.99 10.04
CA ARG A 206 -6.21 7.46 11.35
C ARG A 206 -5.15 6.39 11.15
N VAL A 207 -4.00 6.57 11.79
CA VAL A 207 -2.92 5.58 11.81
C VAL A 207 -3.06 4.69 13.04
N SER A 208 -2.86 3.38 12.87
CA SER A 208 -2.80 2.46 14.00
C SER A 208 -1.50 2.67 14.80
N PRO A 209 -1.37 2.18 16.04
CA PRO A 209 -0.12 2.28 16.79
C PRO A 209 1.10 1.68 16.05
N ALA A 210 0.91 0.57 15.32
CA ALA A 210 1.96 -0.02 14.50
C ALA A 210 2.36 0.87 13.32
N GLN A 211 1.39 1.56 12.70
CA GLN A 211 1.65 2.50 11.61
C GLN A 211 2.29 3.80 12.11
N ALA A 212 1.90 4.28 13.30
CA ALA A 212 2.54 5.42 13.95
C ALA A 212 4.01 5.12 14.26
N HIS A 213 4.30 3.98 14.87
CA HIS A 213 5.67 3.56 15.14
C HIS A 213 6.52 3.45 13.86
N ALA A 214 5.98 2.80 12.81
CA ALA A 214 6.68 2.72 11.52
C ALA A 214 6.86 4.09 10.85
N LEU A 215 5.92 5.02 11.04
CA LEU A 215 6.07 6.40 10.57
C LEU A 215 7.19 7.13 11.30
N ASP A 216 7.31 6.95 12.62
CA ASP A 216 8.39 7.57 13.40
C ASP A 216 9.76 7.07 12.92
N GLU A 217 9.92 5.75 12.75
CA GLU A 217 11.16 5.17 12.20
C GLU A 217 11.45 5.66 10.78
N LEU A 218 10.41 5.84 9.95
CA LEU A 218 10.56 6.39 8.60
C LEU A 218 10.99 7.85 8.65
N ALA A 219 10.35 8.67 9.49
CA ALA A 219 10.66 10.08 9.62
C ALA A 219 12.10 10.29 10.11
N GLU A 220 12.56 9.48 11.06
CA GLU A 220 13.96 9.47 11.50
C GLU A 220 14.90 9.13 10.35
N ALA A 221 14.63 8.03 9.62
CA ALA A 221 15.47 7.61 8.50
C ALA A 221 15.48 8.62 7.33
N LEU A 222 14.40 9.39 7.14
CA LEU A 222 14.24 10.35 6.05
C LEU A 222 14.71 11.76 6.41
N GLY A 223 14.69 12.13 7.69
CA GLY A 223 15.13 13.43 8.20
C GLY A 223 16.66 13.56 8.35
N VAL A 224 17.39 12.44 8.36
CA VAL A 224 18.86 12.46 8.29
C VAL A 224 19.29 12.85 6.86
N PRO A 225 20.04 13.95 6.67
CA PRO A 225 20.65 14.26 5.38
C PRO A 225 21.50 13.06 4.96
N VAL A 226 21.33 12.58 3.72
CA VAL A 226 22.20 11.53 3.19
C VAL A 226 23.60 12.11 3.09
N SER A 227 24.40 11.93 4.15
CA SER A 227 25.82 12.25 4.16
C SER A 227 26.45 11.61 2.93
N GLY A 228 27.00 12.44 2.04
CA GLY A 228 27.51 12.03 0.74
C GLY A 228 28.35 10.75 0.87
N GLY A 229 27.89 9.69 0.22
CA GLY A 229 28.69 8.50 0.02
C GLY A 229 29.96 8.93 -0.70
N THR A 230 31.09 8.87 0.00
CA THR A 230 32.40 8.88 -0.61
C THR A 230 32.43 7.78 -1.66
N ALA A 231 32.51 8.18 -2.93
CA ALA A 231 32.88 7.29 -4.00
C ALA A 231 34.19 6.59 -3.59
N PRO A 232 34.31 5.26 -3.71
CA PRO A 232 35.60 4.63 -3.51
C PRO A 232 36.54 5.20 -4.57
N THR A 233 37.53 5.95 -4.12
CA THR A 233 38.70 6.34 -4.90
C THR A 233 39.31 5.06 -5.48
N LEU A 234 39.07 4.83 -6.76
CA LEU A 234 39.90 3.93 -7.57
C LEU A 234 41.29 4.58 -7.66
N GLY A 235 42.11 4.28 -6.65
CA GLY A 235 43.54 4.52 -6.69
C GLY A 235 44.13 3.73 -7.84
N GLY A 236 44.66 4.44 -8.83
CA GLY A 236 45.36 3.88 -9.95
C GLY A 236 46.71 3.28 -9.55
N VAL A 237 47.05 2.21 -10.28
CA VAL A 237 48.35 1.91 -10.90
C VAL A 237 49.56 1.75 -9.96
N THR A 238 50.15 0.55 -9.91
CA THR A 238 51.51 0.36 -10.47
C THR A 238 51.87 -1.11 -10.71
N THR A 239 52.48 -1.31 -11.88
CA THR A 239 53.29 -2.43 -12.37
C THR A 239 54.38 -2.90 -11.39
N ARG A 240 54.51 -4.22 -11.20
CA ARG A 240 55.67 -5.06 -11.55
C ARG A 240 55.41 -6.52 -11.18
#